data_AF-A0AAD4EG73-F1
#
_entry.id   AF-A0AAD4EG73-F1
#
_cell.length_a   1.000
_cell.length_b   1.000
_cell.length_c   1.000
_cell.angle_alpha   90.00
_cell.angle_beta   90.00
_cell.angle_gamma   90.00
#
_symmetry.space_group_name_H-M   'P 1'
#
loop_
_entity.id
_entity.type
_entity.pdbx_description
1 polymer ?
#
loop_
_entity_poly.entity_id
_entity_poly.type
_entity_poly.pdbx_seq_one_letter_code
_entity_poly.pdbx_strand_id
1 'polypeptide(L)'
;MALYWTIVNNRREALWEFTKFISKFSPACSSDLRLACMIVNDHDLFMQLKLGDNVDPEGGSLRHMLSCPRDEINVSRHGSSEVNCPSDDLQVHEGHGMGENYFFARFVFRMFQKCLRIRQKLAVEFVAQGHIWVLCFCMGSKGSWCVQYGLSEPSLPVYPNTKLAIQAHSKPPCSSCATQRPLLLDLTYLGEPMVPEGLLHHYKGIEPKKSLIAVEQQLDDWLMNDDPPYVDCDGTLIAGLTVTMK
;
A
#
# COMPACT_ATOMS: atom_id res chain seq x y z
N MET A 1 -16.06 0.83 19.89
CA MET A 1 -17.00 1.95 20.22
C MET A 1 -16.35 3.24 20.74
N ALA A 2 -15.68 3.30 21.91
CA ALA A 2 -15.14 4.58 22.42
C ALA A 2 -14.10 5.22 21.48
N LEU A 3 -13.15 4.43 20.97
CA LEU A 3 -12.14 4.91 20.02
C LEU A 3 -12.75 5.35 18.68
N TYR A 4 -13.67 4.57 18.13
CA TYR A 4 -14.43 4.93 16.93
C TYR A 4 -15.08 6.32 17.10
N TRP A 5 -15.79 6.51 18.22
CA TRP A 5 -16.43 7.78 18.52
C TRP A 5 -15.42 8.94 18.61
N THR A 6 -14.25 8.71 19.21
CA THR A 6 -13.22 9.76 19.27
C THR A 6 -12.72 10.18 17.89
N ILE A 7 -12.57 9.24 16.95
CA ILE A 7 -12.13 9.56 15.58
C ILE A 7 -13.21 10.35 14.86
N VAL A 8 -14.44 9.84 14.83
CA VAL A 8 -15.56 10.46 14.10
C VAL A 8 -15.91 11.85 14.64
N ASN A 9 -15.69 12.10 15.94
CA ASN A 9 -15.93 13.40 16.56
C ASN A 9 -14.66 14.27 16.66
N ASN A 10 -13.59 13.91 15.93
CA ASN A 10 -12.30 14.62 15.89
C ASN A 10 -11.72 14.94 17.29
N ARG A 11 -11.85 14.00 18.24
CA ARG A 11 -11.31 14.08 19.60
C ARG A 11 -9.92 13.43 19.68
N ARG A 12 -8.95 13.95 18.90
CA ARG A 12 -7.60 13.37 18.77
C ARG A 12 -6.84 13.27 20.11
N GLU A 13 -7.05 14.21 21.02
CA GLU A 13 -6.42 14.20 22.36
C GLU A 13 -6.85 12.95 23.16
N ALA A 14 -8.17 12.70 23.21
CA ALA A 14 -8.72 11.52 23.89
C ALA A 14 -8.27 10.22 23.21
N LEU A 15 -8.22 10.20 21.88
CA LEU A 15 -7.71 9.06 21.12
C LEU A 15 -6.27 8.73 21.54
N TRP A 16 -5.39 9.73 21.62
CA TRP A 16 -4.00 9.50 22.03
C TRP A 16 -3.89 9.02 23.46
N GLU A 17 -4.66 9.56 24.40
CA GLU A 17 -4.69 9.01 25.75
C GLU A 17 -5.12 7.54 25.76
N PHE A 18 -6.16 7.16 25.02
CA PHE A 18 -6.56 5.76 24.94
C PHE A 18 -5.47 4.86 24.33
N THR A 19 -4.78 5.31 23.29
CA THR A 19 -3.74 4.50 22.63
C THR A 19 -2.55 4.21 23.55
N LYS A 20 -2.25 5.08 24.52
CA LYS A 20 -1.20 4.82 25.53
C LYS A 20 -1.47 3.60 26.39
N PHE A 21 -2.75 3.26 26.60
CA PHE A 21 -3.16 2.11 27.41
C PHE A 21 -3.37 0.83 26.58
N ILE A 22 -3.30 0.92 25.25
CA ILE A 22 -3.56 -0.21 24.36
C ILE A 22 -2.25 -0.62 23.69
N SER A 23 -1.67 -1.72 24.17
CA SER A 23 -0.45 -2.28 23.59
C SER A 23 -0.68 -2.94 22.22
N LYS A 24 -1.87 -3.51 22.00
CA LYS A 24 -2.28 -4.13 20.74
C LYS A 24 -3.79 -4.04 20.56
N PHE A 25 -4.25 -3.59 19.41
CA PHE A 25 -5.67 -3.63 19.06
C PHE A 25 -6.11 -5.08 18.79
N SER A 26 -7.30 -5.46 19.28
CA SER A 26 -7.94 -6.68 18.83
C SER A 26 -8.36 -6.55 17.35
N PRO A 27 -8.53 -7.66 16.60
CA PRO A 27 -8.96 -7.58 15.21
C PRO A 27 -10.27 -6.79 15.00
N ALA A 28 -11.24 -6.99 15.90
CA ALA A 28 -12.49 -6.23 15.87
C ALA A 28 -12.28 -4.73 16.12
N CYS A 29 -11.41 -4.38 17.07
CA CYS A 29 -11.06 -2.98 17.33
C CYS A 29 -10.33 -2.35 16.15
N SER A 30 -9.38 -3.07 15.53
CA SER A 30 -8.71 -2.62 14.30
C SER A 30 -9.71 -2.36 13.18
N SER A 31 -10.68 -3.26 12.99
CA SER A 31 -11.74 -3.08 11.99
C SER A 31 -12.60 -1.83 12.26
N ASP A 32 -13.03 -1.60 13.51
CA ASP A 32 -13.73 -0.38 13.93
C ASP A 32 -12.91 0.89 13.64
N LEU A 33 -11.60 0.87 13.94
CA LEU A 33 -10.70 2.00 13.73
C LEU A 33 -10.49 2.28 12.24
N ARG A 34 -10.35 1.22 11.43
CA ARG A 34 -10.25 1.31 9.97
C ARG A 34 -11.52 1.95 9.39
N LEU A 35 -12.69 1.47 9.82
CA LEU A 35 -13.98 2.04 9.45
C LEU A 35 -14.04 3.53 9.81
N ALA A 36 -13.64 3.89 11.03
CA ALA A 36 -13.66 5.28 11.48
C ALA A 36 -12.76 6.18 10.61
N CYS A 37 -11.50 5.78 10.37
CA CYS A 37 -10.56 6.53 9.54
C CYS A 37 -11.05 6.67 8.10
N MET A 38 -11.65 5.62 7.56
CA MET A 38 -12.28 5.63 6.24
C MET A 38 -13.44 6.62 6.18
N ILE A 39 -14.35 6.61 7.17
CA ILE A 39 -15.50 7.53 7.23
C ILE A 39 -15.06 8.99 7.32
N VAL A 40 -14.04 9.30 8.12
CA VAL A 40 -13.50 10.66 8.21
C VAL A 40 -12.50 11.01 7.10
N ASN A 41 -12.19 10.04 6.23
CA ASN A 41 -11.22 10.15 5.15
C ASN A 41 -9.82 10.66 5.60
N ASP A 42 -9.34 10.16 6.73
CA ASP A 42 -8.12 10.64 7.40
C ASP A 42 -6.95 9.64 7.24
N HIS A 43 -6.19 9.81 6.15
CA HIS A 43 -5.04 8.98 5.84
C HIS A 43 -3.93 9.07 6.88
N ASP A 44 -3.61 10.28 7.36
CA ASP A 44 -2.54 10.48 8.33
C ASP A 44 -2.83 9.73 9.62
N LEU A 45 -4.08 9.80 10.09
CA LEU A 45 -4.51 9.07 11.27
C LEU A 45 -4.46 7.56 11.05
N PHE A 46 -4.88 7.07 9.89
CA PHE A 46 -4.80 5.66 9.52
C PHE A 46 -3.36 5.12 9.59
N MET A 47 -2.40 5.91 9.08
CA MET A 47 -0.97 5.57 9.11
C MET A 47 -0.38 5.67 10.53
N GLN A 48 -0.77 6.68 11.31
CA GLN A 48 -0.31 6.86 12.69
C GLN A 48 -0.77 5.72 13.61
N LEU A 49 -2.01 5.27 13.44
CA LEU A 49 -2.57 4.12 14.16
C LEU A 49 -2.03 2.77 13.66
N LYS A 50 -1.25 2.75 12.57
CA LYS A 50 -0.67 1.54 11.94
C LYS A 50 -1.73 0.49 11.60
N LEU A 51 -2.89 0.95 11.13
CA LEU A 51 -4.03 0.06 10.88
C LEU A 51 -3.85 -0.80 9.63
N GLY A 52 -2.93 -0.41 8.74
CA GLY A 52 -2.54 -1.18 7.55
C GLY A 52 -1.78 -2.46 7.85
N ASP A 53 -1.24 -2.61 9.07
CA ASP A 53 -0.35 -3.71 9.48
C ASP A 53 -1.02 -5.10 9.59
N ASN A 54 -2.30 -5.24 9.20
CA ASN A 54 -3.08 -6.47 9.37
C ASN A 54 -3.18 -7.34 8.09
N VAL A 55 -2.49 -6.98 7.01
CA VAL A 55 -2.61 -7.67 5.69
C VAL A 55 -1.95 -9.06 5.66
N ASP A 56 -1.32 -9.50 6.77
CA ASP A 56 -0.79 -10.86 6.90
C ASP A 56 -1.10 -11.46 8.28
N PRO A 57 -2.04 -12.43 8.37
CA PRO A 57 -2.33 -13.14 9.61
C PRO A 57 -1.19 -14.08 10.04
N GLU A 58 -0.23 -14.42 9.16
CA GLU A 58 0.88 -15.33 9.46
C GLU A 58 2.24 -14.63 9.67
N GLY A 59 2.39 -13.32 9.39
CA GLY A 59 3.74 -12.74 9.24
C GLY A 59 3.94 -11.25 9.49
N GLY A 60 3.69 -10.76 10.71
CA GLY A 60 4.34 -9.55 11.27
C GLY A 60 3.85 -8.18 10.76
N SER A 61 3.78 -7.21 11.68
CA SER A 61 3.34 -5.80 11.45
C SER A 61 4.06 -5.15 10.26
N LEU A 62 3.42 -4.23 9.51
CA LEU A 62 4.00 -3.51 8.37
C LEU A 62 5.25 -2.68 8.72
N ARG A 63 5.42 -2.21 9.96
CA ARG A 63 6.73 -1.69 10.44
C ARG A 63 7.76 -2.79 10.66
N HIS A 64 7.34 -3.98 11.08
CA HIS A 64 8.13 -5.21 11.01
C HIS A 64 8.24 -5.75 9.55
N MET A 65 7.44 -5.22 8.61
CA MET A 65 7.47 -5.55 7.18
C MET A 65 8.42 -4.66 6.37
N LEU A 66 8.62 -3.43 6.79
CA LEU A 66 9.57 -2.50 6.18
C LEU A 66 10.91 -2.46 6.93
N SER A 67 10.94 -2.93 8.17
CA SER A 67 12.17 -3.43 8.77
C SER A 67 12.52 -4.75 8.06
N CYS A 68 13.69 -4.84 7.43
CA CYS A 68 14.19 -6.13 6.96
C CYS A 68 14.07 -7.15 8.10
N PRO A 69 13.65 -8.41 7.85
CA PRO A 69 13.78 -9.44 8.87
C PRO A 69 15.24 -9.44 9.30
N ARG A 70 15.43 -9.45 10.61
CA ARG A 70 16.72 -9.66 11.24
C ARG A 70 17.25 -10.94 10.61
N ASP A 71 18.33 -10.86 9.84
CA ASP A 71 19.13 -12.04 9.56
C ASP A 71 19.61 -12.52 10.93
N GLU A 72 18.86 -13.39 11.59
CA GLU A 72 19.36 -14.24 12.67
C GLU A 72 20.29 -15.29 12.05
N ILE A 73 21.28 -14.84 11.28
CA ILE A 73 22.54 -15.53 11.24
C ILE A 73 23.12 -15.26 12.61
N ASN A 74 23.06 -16.28 13.48
CA ASN A 74 23.77 -16.33 14.75
C ASN A 74 25.28 -16.19 14.51
N VAL A 75 25.76 -14.99 14.18
CA VAL A 75 27.13 -14.57 14.40
C VAL A 75 27.08 -13.68 15.63
N SER A 76 27.34 -14.32 16.76
CA SER A 76 27.70 -13.67 18.01
C SER A 76 28.91 -12.76 17.79
N ARG A 77 28.67 -11.51 17.40
CA ARG A 77 29.62 -10.41 17.59
C ARG A 77 28.87 -9.20 18.11
N HIS A 78 29.16 -8.89 19.36
CA HIS A 78 28.79 -7.66 20.04
C HIS A 78 29.01 -6.45 19.14
N GLY A 79 27.97 -5.64 18.97
CA GLY A 79 28.07 -4.28 18.44
C GLY A 79 27.38 -4.02 17.10
N SER A 80 26.28 -4.69 16.75
CA SER A 80 25.47 -4.27 15.60
C SER A 80 24.54 -3.12 15.99
N SER A 81 24.95 -1.91 15.61
CA SER A 81 24.09 -0.72 15.51
C SER A 81 22.81 -1.08 14.77
N GLU A 82 21.66 -0.71 15.33
CA GLU A 82 20.34 -0.83 14.71
C GLU A 82 20.40 -0.29 13.27
N VAL A 83 20.33 -1.18 12.28
CA VAL A 83 20.12 -0.76 10.89
C VAL A 83 18.63 -0.43 10.78
N ASN A 84 18.29 0.79 11.20
CA ASN A 84 16.98 1.38 10.95
C ASN A 84 16.75 1.41 9.44
N CYS A 85 15.93 0.49 8.94
CA CYS A 85 15.45 0.58 7.58
C CYS A 85 14.62 1.87 7.50
N PRO A 86 14.96 2.79 6.59
CA PRO A 86 14.25 4.05 6.49
C PRO A 86 12.79 3.77 6.16
N SER A 87 11.88 4.46 6.86
CA SER A 87 10.44 4.31 6.63
C SER A 87 10.12 4.65 5.17
N ASP A 88 9.27 3.84 4.54
CA ASP A 88 8.66 4.22 3.26
C ASP A 88 7.82 5.48 3.47
N ASP A 89 7.82 6.34 2.45
CA ASP A 89 7.06 7.58 2.46
C ASP A 89 5.85 7.43 1.53
N LEU A 90 4.66 7.57 2.11
CA LEU A 90 3.40 7.60 1.40
C LEU A 90 2.75 8.97 1.57
N GLN A 91 2.40 9.60 0.46
CA GLN A 91 1.70 10.88 0.44
C GLN A 91 0.45 10.74 -0.43
N VAL A 92 -0.71 11.02 0.15
CA VAL A 92 -2.00 11.01 -0.56
C VAL A 92 -2.47 12.44 -0.72
N HIS A 93 -2.71 12.84 -1.97
CA HIS A 93 -3.20 14.15 -2.35
C HIS A 93 -4.56 14.01 -3.04
N GLU A 94 -5.59 14.62 -2.46
CA GLU A 94 -6.91 14.65 -3.08
C GLU A 94 -7.04 15.87 -3.98
N GLY A 95 -7.44 15.64 -5.22
CA GLY A 95 -7.67 16.71 -6.19
C GLY A 95 -9.13 17.11 -6.19
N HIS A 96 -9.41 18.40 -6.05
CA HIS A 96 -10.75 18.95 -6.25
C HIS A 96 -10.77 19.71 -7.58
N GLY A 97 -10.84 18.96 -8.68
CA GLY A 97 -11.08 19.52 -10.01
C GLY A 97 -12.56 19.82 -10.23
N MET A 98 -12.87 20.73 -11.17
CA MET A 98 -14.26 20.98 -11.59
C MET A 98 -14.84 19.74 -12.30
N GLY A 99 -15.41 18.81 -11.53
CA GLY A 99 -16.25 17.73 -12.04
C GLY A 99 -15.68 16.32 -11.98
N GLU A 100 -14.44 16.12 -11.52
CA GLU A 100 -13.85 14.77 -11.40
C GLU A 100 -13.46 14.50 -9.94
N ASN A 101 -14.08 13.49 -9.34
CA ASN A 101 -13.68 12.93 -8.06
C ASN A 101 -12.41 12.09 -8.29
N TYR A 102 -11.24 12.69 -8.12
CA TYR A 102 -9.97 12.00 -8.31
C TYR A 102 -9.02 12.23 -7.13
N PHE A 103 -8.11 11.28 -6.94
CA PHE A 103 -6.99 11.44 -6.02
C PHE A 103 -5.69 10.94 -6.65
N PHE A 104 -4.58 11.39 -6.08
CA PHE A 104 -3.24 10.99 -6.45
C PHE A 104 -2.48 10.51 -5.21
N ALA A 105 -1.99 9.28 -5.22
CA ALA A 105 -1.15 8.73 -4.17
C ALA A 105 0.28 8.56 -4.68
N ARG A 106 1.26 9.13 -3.97
CA ARG A 106 2.68 9.00 -4.25
C ARG A 106 3.33 8.07 -3.23
N PHE A 107 4.00 7.05 -3.74
CA PHE A 107 4.70 6.04 -2.97
C PHE A 107 6.22 6.17 -3.19
N VAL A 108 6.98 6.11 -2.10
CA VAL A 108 8.43 5.96 -2.12
C VAL A 108 8.76 4.72 -1.31
N PHE A 109 8.98 3.60 -2.01
CA PHE A 109 9.36 2.34 -1.41
C PHE A 109 10.88 2.25 -1.36
N ARG A 110 11.46 2.38 -0.17
CA ARG A 110 12.90 2.29 0.04
C ARG A 110 13.28 0.82 0.12
N MET A 111 14.48 0.47 -0.36
CA MET A 111 14.95 -0.92 -0.37
C MET A 111 13.98 -1.88 -1.07
N PHE A 112 13.19 -1.39 -2.03
CA PHE A 112 12.09 -2.08 -2.69
C PHE A 112 12.49 -3.47 -3.22
N GLN A 113 13.58 -3.55 -3.99
CA GLN A 113 14.07 -4.84 -4.51
C GLN A 113 14.48 -5.81 -3.40
N LYS A 114 15.15 -5.31 -2.35
CA LYS A 114 15.56 -6.14 -1.22
C LYS A 114 14.34 -6.69 -0.47
N CYS A 115 13.37 -5.83 -0.17
CA CYS A 115 12.11 -6.21 0.46
C CYS A 115 11.36 -7.25 -0.37
N LEU A 116 11.25 -7.06 -1.68
CA LEU A 116 10.60 -8.03 -2.56
C LEU A 116 11.36 -9.36 -2.63
N ARG A 117 12.70 -9.38 -2.74
CA ARG A 117 13.46 -10.65 -2.75
C ARG A 117 13.25 -11.48 -1.48
N ILE A 118 13.19 -10.80 -0.33
CA ILE A 118 13.05 -11.46 0.97
C ILE A 118 11.60 -11.93 1.19
N ARG A 119 10.61 -11.10 0.86
CA ARG A 119 9.21 -11.31 1.25
C ARG A 119 8.34 -11.85 0.15
N GLN A 120 8.76 -11.69 -1.10
CA GLN A 120 7.98 -11.97 -2.31
C GLN A 120 6.64 -11.21 -2.41
N LYS A 121 6.37 -10.30 -1.46
CA LYS A 121 5.16 -9.48 -1.37
C LYS A 121 5.46 -8.19 -0.61
N LEU A 122 5.01 -7.06 -1.15
CA LEU A 122 5.06 -5.74 -0.56
C LEU A 122 3.71 -5.08 -0.81
N ALA A 123 2.92 -4.88 0.25
CA ALA A 123 1.59 -4.28 0.16
C ALA A 123 1.52 -3.02 1.01
N VAL A 124 0.78 -2.03 0.52
CA VAL A 124 0.49 -0.79 1.24
C VAL A 124 -1.01 -0.54 1.19
N GLU A 125 -1.56 -0.14 2.33
CA GLU A 125 -2.94 0.30 2.44
C GLU A 125 -3.01 1.78 2.76
N PHE A 126 -4.02 2.46 2.22
CA PHE A 126 -4.19 3.89 2.42
C PHE A 126 -5.65 4.32 2.28
N VAL A 127 -5.99 5.45 2.89
CA VAL A 127 -7.34 6.01 2.87
C VAL A 127 -7.38 7.13 1.84
N ALA A 128 -8.36 7.08 0.94
CA ALA A 128 -8.66 8.18 0.03
C ALA A 128 -10.10 8.09 -0.45
N GLN A 129 -10.77 9.23 -0.60
CA GLN A 129 -12.16 9.32 -1.07
C GLN A 129 -13.13 8.42 -0.29
N GLY A 130 -12.94 8.25 1.01
CA GLY A 130 -13.82 7.43 1.85
C GLY A 130 -13.67 5.92 1.64
N HIS A 131 -12.54 5.47 1.07
CA HIS A 131 -12.23 4.06 0.83
C HIS A 131 -10.82 3.73 1.35
N ILE A 132 -10.61 2.47 1.71
CA ILE A 132 -9.30 1.90 2.00
C ILE A 132 -8.82 1.15 0.76
N TRP A 133 -7.79 1.69 0.14
CA TRP A 133 -7.14 1.14 -1.03
C TRP A 133 -6.00 0.22 -0.63
N VAL A 134 -5.72 -0.77 -1.48
CA VAL A 134 -4.53 -1.61 -1.38
C VAL A 134 -3.76 -1.59 -2.70
N LEU A 135 -2.45 -1.35 -2.62
CA LEU A 135 -1.51 -1.54 -3.71
C LEU A 135 -0.48 -2.58 -3.27
N CYS A 136 -0.29 -3.63 -4.07
CA CYS A 136 0.57 -4.75 -3.73
C CYS A 136 1.51 -5.09 -4.90
N PHE A 137 2.79 -5.24 -4.62
CA PHE A 137 3.79 -5.81 -5.52
C PHE A 137 4.11 -7.20 -5.01
N CYS A 138 3.96 -8.23 -5.83
CA CYS A 138 4.17 -9.61 -5.38
C CYS A 138 4.67 -10.52 -6.49
N MET A 139 5.17 -11.69 -6.10
CA MET A 139 5.51 -12.77 -7.01
C MET A 139 4.25 -13.57 -7.36
N GLY A 140 3.87 -13.57 -8.63
CA GLY A 140 2.77 -14.39 -9.13
C GLY A 140 3.11 -15.89 -9.14
N SER A 141 2.09 -16.73 -9.33
CA SER A 141 2.22 -18.20 -9.29
C SER A 141 3.18 -18.79 -10.34
N LYS A 142 3.48 -18.03 -11.40
CA LYS A 142 4.43 -18.41 -12.45
C LYS A 142 5.86 -17.93 -12.20
N GLY A 143 6.14 -17.34 -11.03
CA GLY A 143 7.44 -16.75 -10.72
C GLY A 143 7.71 -15.42 -11.44
N SER A 144 6.66 -14.79 -11.97
CA SER A 144 6.72 -13.45 -12.56
C SER A 144 6.25 -12.41 -11.54
N TRP A 145 6.89 -11.25 -11.47
CA TRP A 145 6.41 -10.16 -10.63
C TRP A 145 5.09 -9.60 -11.18
N CYS A 146 4.23 -9.15 -10.29
CA CYS A 146 3.02 -8.43 -10.66
C CYS A 146 2.75 -7.29 -9.68
N VAL A 147 1.99 -6.31 -10.18
CA VAL A 147 1.37 -5.29 -9.36
C VAL A 147 -0.12 -5.56 -9.31
N GLN A 148 -0.67 -5.34 -8.13
CA GLN A 148 -1.99 -5.73 -7.73
C GLN A 148 -2.65 -4.53 -7.05
N TYR A 149 -3.90 -4.22 -7.43
CA TYR A 149 -4.65 -3.09 -6.90
C TYR A 149 -6.09 -3.47 -6.56
N GLY A 150 -6.60 -2.93 -5.45
CA GLY A 150 -7.91 -3.30 -4.93
C GLY A 150 -8.42 -2.41 -3.81
N LEU A 151 -9.51 -2.87 -3.19
CA LEU A 151 -10.09 -2.32 -1.97
C LEU A 151 -9.90 -3.28 -0.81
N SER A 152 -9.63 -2.70 0.36
CA SER A 152 -9.59 -3.43 1.62
C SER A 152 -10.87 -3.20 2.42
N GLU A 153 -11.17 -4.11 3.33
CA GLU A 153 -12.27 -3.94 4.26
C GLU A 153 -12.01 -2.77 5.22
N PRO A 154 -13.05 -1.98 5.55
CA PRO A 154 -14.48 -2.22 5.31
C PRO A 154 -15.06 -1.37 4.15
N SER A 155 -14.28 -1.12 3.09
CA SER A 155 -14.70 -0.26 1.98
C SER A 155 -15.98 -0.76 1.28
N LEU A 156 -16.74 0.17 0.70
CA LEU A 156 -17.85 -0.18 -0.19
C LEU A 156 -17.32 -0.36 -1.63
N PRO A 157 -18.05 -1.09 -2.50
CA PRO A 157 -17.61 -1.26 -3.87
C PRO A 157 -17.60 0.03 -4.69
N VAL A 158 -16.65 0.15 -5.62
CA VAL A 158 -16.46 1.34 -6.48
C VAL A 158 -16.08 0.99 -7.92
N TYR A 159 -16.18 1.96 -8.83
CA TYR A 159 -15.79 1.82 -10.25
C TYR A 159 -14.60 2.75 -10.58
N PRO A 160 -13.37 2.40 -10.16
CA PRO A 160 -12.23 3.30 -10.34
C PRO A 160 -11.61 3.14 -11.73
N ASN A 161 -11.31 4.26 -12.37
CA ASN A 161 -10.33 4.33 -13.45
C ASN A 161 -8.97 4.62 -12.83
N THR A 162 -8.02 3.70 -12.97
CA THR A 162 -6.76 3.74 -12.21
C THR A 162 -5.57 3.66 -13.14
N LYS A 163 -4.61 4.55 -12.96
CA LYS A 163 -3.33 4.56 -13.67
C LYS A 163 -2.20 4.58 -12.68
N LEU A 164 -1.27 3.64 -12.83
CA LEU A 164 -0.04 3.59 -12.05
C LEU A 164 1.14 4.02 -12.93
N ALA A 165 1.89 5.01 -12.46
CA ALA A 165 3.10 5.50 -13.09
C ALA A 165 4.30 5.17 -12.19
N ILE A 166 5.23 4.34 -12.68
CA ILE A 166 6.49 4.08 -11.99
C ILE A 166 7.56 4.99 -12.61
N GLN A 167 8.18 5.84 -11.79
CA GLN A 167 9.17 6.79 -12.26
C GLN A 167 10.45 6.05 -12.66
N ALA A 168 11.06 6.49 -13.76
CA ALA A 168 12.36 6.00 -14.15
C ALA A 168 13.44 6.49 -13.18
N HIS A 169 14.53 5.73 -13.10
CA HIS A 169 15.65 6.06 -12.23
C HIS A 169 16.13 7.49 -12.50
N SER A 170 16.25 8.28 -11.43
CA SER A 170 16.76 9.66 -11.48
C SER A 170 18.29 9.69 -11.47
N LYS A 171 18.94 8.90 -12.34
CA LYS A 171 20.40 8.99 -12.54
C LYS A 171 20.71 10.42 -13.00
N PRO A 172 21.70 11.12 -12.40
CA PRO A 172 22.13 12.41 -12.91
C PRO A 172 22.50 12.24 -14.39
N PRO A 173 22.17 13.21 -15.26
CA PRO A 173 22.36 13.06 -16.69
C PRO A 173 23.86 12.90 -16.99
N CYS A 174 24.34 11.66 -17.05
CA CYS A 174 25.45 11.32 -17.93
C CYS A 174 25.00 11.79 -19.31
N SER A 175 25.85 12.57 -19.99
CA SER A 175 25.56 13.36 -21.18
C SER A 175 25.04 12.60 -22.42
N SER A 176 24.70 11.32 -22.27
CA SER A 176 24.12 10.43 -23.29
C SER A 176 22.83 9.71 -22.85
N CYS A 177 22.38 9.85 -21.60
CA CYS A 177 21.15 9.18 -21.13
C CYS A 177 19.91 9.99 -21.52
N ALA A 178 19.23 9.54 -22.58
CA ALA A 178 17.90 10.03 -22.94
C ALA A 178 16.96 9.98 -21.73
N THR A 179 16.15 11.02 -21.54
CA THR A 179 15.13 11.10 -20.49
C THR A 179 14.25 9.86 -20.53
N GLN A 180 14.41 8.97 -19.55
CA GLN A 180 13.59 7.77 -19.46
C GLN A 180 12.16 8.17 -19.12
N ARG A 181 11.21 7.65 -19.90
CA ARG A 181 9.78 7.86 -19.67
C ARG A 181 9.33 6.98 -18.50
N PRO A 182 8.38 7.44 -17.67
CA PRO A 182 7.79 6.58 -16.64
C PRO A 182 7.10 5.37 -17.27
N LEU A 183 7.14 4.23 -16.58
CA LEU A 183 6.33 3.06 -16.93
C LEU A 183 4.88 3.36 -16.55
N LEU A 184 4.00 3.39 -17.54
CA LEU A 184 2.56 3.61 -17.34
C LEU A 184 1.82 2.28 -17.42
N LEU A 185 1.12 1.95 -16.35
CA LEU A 185 0.28 0.76 -16.23
C LEU A 185 -1.17 1.21 -16.07
N ASP A 186 -2.04 0.70 -16.94
CA ASP A 186 -3.47 0.92 -16.83
C ASP A 186 -4.05 -0.18 -15.94
N LEU A 187 -4.47 0.22 -14.73
CA LEU A 187 -5.10 -0.66 -13.75
C LEU A 187 -6.62 -0.46 -13.74
N THR A 188 -7.20 0.00 -14.85
CA THR A 188 -8.64 0.20 -14.96
C THR A 188 -9.38 -1.13 -15.03
N TYR A 189 -10.29 -1.32 -14.10
CA TYR A 189 -11.18 -2.48 -14.09
C TYR A 189 -12.44 -2.15 -14.91
N LEU A 190 -12.57 -2.75 -16.10
CA LEU A 190 -13.71 -2.53 -17.00
C LEU A 190 -14.76 -3.63 -16.80
N GLY A 191 -15.94 -3.27 -16.33
CA GLY A 191 -17.15 -4.11 -16.43
C GLY A 191 -17.87 -4.41 -15.12
N GLU A 192 -17.16 -4.40 -13.99
CA GLU A 192 -17.72 -4.74 -12.68
C GLU A 192 -17.21 -3.79 -11.59
N PRO A 193 -17.93 -3.64 -10.47
CA PRO A 193 -17.41 -2.88 -9.34
C PRO A 193 -16.22 -3.61 -8.73
N MET A 194 -15.21 -2.86 -8.30
CA MET A 194 -14.18 -3.34 -7.41
C MET A 194 -14.81 -3.59 -6.04
N VAL A 195 -14.81 -4.83 -5.56
CA VAL A 195 -15.44 -5.26 -4.30
C VAL A 195 -14.34 -5.76 -3.34
N PRO A 196 -14.36 -5.39 -2.05
CA PRO A 196 -13.45 -5.99 -1.07
C PRO A 196 -13.71 -7.49 -0.86
N GLU A 197 -12.67 -8.24 -0.50
CA GLU A 197 -12.72 -9.70 -0.48
C GLU A 197 -13.85 -10.31 0.37
N GLY A 198 -14.05 -9.88 1.63
CA GLY A 198 -15.09 -10.48 2.47
C GLY A 198 -16.51 -10.10 2.09
N LEU A 199 -16.70 -9.11 1.19
CA LEU A 199 -18.02 -8.82 0.62
C LEU A 199 -18.34 -9.67 -0.61
N LEU A 200 -17.40 -10.39 -1.20
CA LEU A 200 -17.62 -11.20 -2.40
C LEU A 200 -18.81 -12.18 -2.26
N HIS A 201 -18.98 -12.79 -1.09
CA HIS A 201 -20.09 -13.72 -0.82
C HIS A 201 -21.49 -13.08 -0.85
N HIS A 202 -21.58 -11.76 -0.64
CA HIS A 202 -22.85 -11.04 -0.63
C HIS A 202 -23.33 -10.67 -2.04
N TYR A 203 -22.43 -10.62 -3.01
CA TYR A 203 -22.74 -10.31 -4.41
C TYR A 203 -23.00 -11.60 -5.19
N LYS A 204 -24.25 -12.08 -5.13
CA LYS A 204 -24.70 -13.24 -5.93
C LYS A 204 -24.60 -12.91 -7.42
N GLY A 205 -23.81 -13.70 -8.17
CA GLY A 205 -23.73 -13.63 -9.63
C GLY A 205 -22.38 -13.15 -10.18
N ILE A 206 -21.48 -12.66 -9.32
CA ILE A 206 -20.08 -12.43 -9.69
C ILE A 206 -19.33 -13.71 -9.33
N GLU A 207 -18.69 -14.38 -10.30
CA GLU A 207 -17.78 -15.49 -9.97
C GLU A 207 -16.61 -14.90 -9.19
N PRO A 208 -16.48 -15.18 -7.88
CA PRO A 208 -15.45 -14.55 -7.08
C PRO A 208 -14.10 -15.13 -7.50
N LYS A 209 -13.29 -14.34 -8.22
CA LYS A 209 -11.85 -14.56 -8.20
C LYS A 209 -11.42 -14.28 -6.75
N LYS A 210 -11.04 -15.34 -6.02
CA LYS A 210 -10.71 -15.38 -4.58
C LYS A 210 -9.47 -14.54 -4.22
N SER A 211 -9.53 -13.24 -4.43
CA SER A 211 -8.37 -12.39 -4.27
C SER A 211 -8.82 -11.02 -3.79
N LEU A 212 -8.17 -10.52 -2.74
CA LEU A 212 -8.14 -9.11 -2.28
C LEU A 212 -7.97 -8.06 -3.40
N ILE A 213 -7.62 -8.52 -4.60
CA ILE A 213 -7.10 -7.73 -5.71
C ILE A 213 -8.04 -7.88 -6.89
N ALA A 214 -8.54 -6.73 -7.35
CA ALA A 214 -9.42 -6.64 -8.51
C ALA A 214 -8.63 -6.56 -9.83
N VAL A 215 -7.42 -5.99 -9.80
CA VAL A 215 -6.59 -5.82 -11.00
C VAL A 215 -5.18 -6.29 -10.74
N GLU A 216 -4.69 -7.19 -11.59
CA GLU A 216 -3.32 -7.70 -11.59
C GLU A 216 -2.68 -7.38 -12.94
N GLN A 217 -1.51 -6.75 -12.90
CA GLN A 217 -0.71 -6.43 -14.07
C GLN A 217 0.69 -7.03 -13.89
N GLN A 218 1.14 -7.81 -14.87
CA GLN A 218 2.46 -8.41 -14.84
C GLN A 218 3.55 -7.33 -14.98
N LEU A 219 4.56 -7.42 -14.11
CA LEU A 219 5.82 -6.70 -14.19
C LEU A 219 6.85 -7.74 -14.63
N ASP A 220 7.43 -7.60 -15.81
CA ASP A 220 8.45 -8.57 -16.26
C ASP A 220 9.65 -8.63 -15.30
N ASP A 221 10.56 -9.54 -15.56
CA ASP A 221 11.72 -9.81 -14.70
C ASP A 221 12.70 -8.63 -14.57
N TRP A 222 12.49 -7.54 -15.33
CA TRP A 222 13.28 -6.31 -15.24
C TRP A 222 13.36 -5.78 -13.80
N LEU A 223 12.33 -6.05 -12.98
CA LEU A 223 12.26 -5.61 -11.59
C LEU A 223 13.42 -6.15 -10.75
N MET A 224 13.98 -7.30 -11.10
CA MET A 224 15.05 -7.99 -10.35
C MET A 224 16.41 -7.96 -11.03
N ASN A 225 16.52 -7.33 -12.20
CA ASN A 225 17.80 -7.10 -12.87
C ASN A 225 18.76 -6.30 -11.98
N ASP A 226 20.07 -6.42 -12.24
CA ASP A 226 21.12 -5.71 -11.50
C ASP A 226 21.09 -4.19 -11.73
N ASP A 227 20.62 -3.74 -12.91
CA ASP A 227 20.41 -2.31 -13.25
C ASP A 227 18.97 -2.12 -13.77
N PRO A 228 17.97 -2.13 -12.88
CA PRO A 228 16.57 -2.00 -13.26
C PRO A 228 16.29 -0.55 -13.71
N PRO A 229 15.51 -0.33 -14.79
CA PRO A 229 15.25 1.03 -15.31
C PRO A 229 14.39 1.92 -14.38
N TYR A 230 13.65 1.33 -13.43
CA TYR A 230 12.67 2.03 -12.59
C TYR A 230 12.91 1.88 -11.08
N VAL A 231 14.10 1.42 -10.69
CA VAL A 231 14.51 1.41 -9.29
C VAL A 231 15.82 2.17 -9.19
N ASP A 232 15.91 3.08 -8.24
CA ASP A 232 17.11 3.86 -7.99
C ASP A 232 18.25 2.96 -7.48
N CYS A 233 19.49 3.46 -7.58
CA CYS A 233 20.70 2.72 -7.20
C CYS A 233 20.74 2.30 -5.71
N ASP A 234 19.98 2.98 -4.85
CA ASP A 234 19.79 2.64 -3.44
C ASP A 234 18.67 1.61 -3.21
N GLY A 235 18.07 1.11 -4.30
CA GLY A 235 16.93 0.21 -4.27
C GLY A 235 15.59 0.90 -4.08
N THR A 236 15.50 2.23 -4.17
CA THR A 236 14.25 2.97 -4.00
C THR A 236 13.38 2.92 -5.26
N LEU A 237 12.08 2.64 -5.12
CA LEU A 237 11.09 2.75 -6.20
C LEU A 237 10.12 3.89 -5.89
N ILE A 238 9.93 4.78 -6.86
CA ILE A 238 8.96 5.88 -6.78
C ILE A 238 7.80 5.59 -7.72
N ALA A 239 6.59 5.54 -7.17
CA ALA A 239 5.38 5.32 -7.94
C ALA A 239 4.32 6.39 -7.64
N GLY A 240 3.51 6.70 -8.64
CA GLY A 240 2.33 7.57 -8.54
C GLY A 240 1.09 6.83 -9.03
N LEU A 241 0.07 6.76 -8.20
CA LEU A 241 -1.22 6.17 -8.53
C LEU A 241 -2.24 7.30 -8.70
N THR A 242 -2.85 7.40 -9.89
CA THR A 242 -3.95 8.31 -10.15
C THR A 242 -5.24 7.50 -10.24
N VAL A 243 -6.25 7.91 -9.50
CA VAL A 243 -7.53 7.22 -9.44
C VAL A 243 -8.64 8.23 -9.67
N THR A 244 -9.51 7.96 -10.63
CA THR A 244 -10.69 8.76 -10.94
C THR A 244 -11.94 7.90 -10.74
N MET A 245 -12.90 8.41 -9.97
CA MET A 245 -14.18 7.75 -9.74
C MET A 245 -15.19 8.15 -10.79
N LYS A 246 -15.96 7.15 -11.26
CA LYS A 246 -17.12 7.35 -12.12
C LYS A 246 -18.41 7.42 -11.31
#